data_AF-A0A6G6J6W2-F1
#
_entry.id   AF-A0A6G6J6W2-F1
#
_cell.length_a   1.000
_cell.length_b   1.000
_cell.length_c   1.000
_cell.angle_alpha   90.00
_cell.angle_beta   90.00
_cell.angle_gamma   90.00
#
_symmetry.space_group_name_H-M   'P 1'
#
loop_
_entity.id
_entity.type
_entity.pdbx_description
1 polymer ?
#
loop_
_entity_poly.entity_id
_entity_poly.type
_entity_poly.pdbx_seq_one_letter_code
_entity_poly.pdbx_strand_id
1 'polypeptide(L)'
;MDAGPKSSANSPSLRRFGAAALGLLHGHIELLGIELQEQKTRTVQMLLMAGLALVFALLLLVALSVLVLIVFWDSYRLQAAIGLCLFYVGGSLLCAWRLHLLVTDEGSPFSATLDELARDRERLLP
;
A
#
# COMPACT_ATOMS: atom_id res chain seq x y z
N MET A 1 27.75 45.61 53.13
CA MET A 1 27.85 44.14 53.16
C MET A 1 26.58 43.59 52.50
N ASP A 2 26.68 43.54 51.16
CA ASP A 2 26.25 42.47 50.25
C ASP A 2 24.78 42.00 50.23
N ALA A 3 24.02 42.54 49.29
CA ALA A 3 22.87 41.88 48.68
C ALA A 3 23.22 41.53 47.22
N GLY A 4 23.72 40.31 47.00
CA GLY A 4 23.98 39.77 45.66
C GLY A 4 22.68 39.25 45.02
N PRO A 5 22.32 39.65 43.79
CA PRO A 5 21.09 39.20 43.15
C PRO A 5 21.23 37.75 42.68
N LYS A 6 20.19 36.96 42.95
CA LYS A 6 20.04 35.57 42.49
C LYS A 6 19.97 35.56 40.97
N SER A 7 20.97 34.97 40.29
CA SER A 7 20.87 34.72 38.84
C SER A 7 19.86 33.60 38.60
N SER A 8 18.65 33.97 38.20
CA SER A 8 17.73 33.03 37.57
C SER A 8 18.31 32.66 36.20
N ALA A 9 18.93 31.48 36.12
CA ALA A 9 19.23 30.82 34.86
C ALA A 9 17.89 30.48 34.18
N ASN A 10 17.32 31.48 33.52
CA ASN A 10 16.12 31.37 32.72
C ASN A 10 16.48 30.50 31.52
N SER A 11 15.76 29.40 31.29
CA SER A 11 15.96 28.41 30.22
C SER A 11 15.31 28.88 28.90
N PRO A 12 15.96 29.72 28.07
CA PRO A 12 15.32 30.35 26.92
C PRO A 12 15.48 29.47 25.67
N SER A 13 16.40 28.51 25.71
CA SER A 13 16.80 27.62 24.63
C SER A 13 15.73 26.57 24.36
N LEU A 14 15.14 25.96 25.39
CA LEU A 14 14.19 24.86 25.25
C LEU A 14 12.87 25.31 24.59
N ARG A 15 12.38 26.50 24.94
CA ARG A 15 11.17 27.08 24.31
C ARG A 15 11.41 27.50 22.86
N ARG A 16 12.60 27.98 22.53
CA ARG A 16 12.98 28.35 21.14
C ARG A 16 13.18 27.12 20.26
N PHE A 17 13.78 26.06 20.79
CA PHE A 17 13.91 24.77 20.11
C PHE A 17 12.54 24.11 19.90
N GLY A 18 11.65 24.14 20.89
CA GLY A 18 10.28 23.62 20.73
C GLY A 18 9.48 24.36 19.66
N ALA A 19 9.59 25.70 19.60
CA ALA A 19 8.94 26.49 18.56
C ALA A 19 9.52 26.22 17.15
N ALA A 20 10.84 26.04 17.04
CA ALA A 20 11.49 25.71 15.77
C ALA A 20 11.15 24.29 15.29
N ALA A 21 11.10 23.32 16.20
CA ALA A 21 10.69 21.95 15.90
C ALA A 21 9.21 21.88 15.46
N LEU A 22 8.31 22.60 16.13
CA LEU A 22 6.90 22.70 15.73
C LEU A 22 6.73 23.38 14.38
N GLY A 23 7.52 24.42 14.08
CA GLY A 23 7.53 25.08 12.77
C GLY A 23 8.00 24.19 11.63
N LEU A 24 9.05 23.39 11.87
CA LEU A 24 9.53 22.39 10.91
C LEU A 24 8.51 21.27 10.71
N LEU A 25 7.92 20.74 11.80
CA LEU A 25 6.92 19.68 11.75
C LEU A 25 5.67 20.12 10.98
N HIS A 26 5.23 21.36 11.17
CA HIS A 26 4.05 21.90 10.47
C HIS A 26 4.27 21.98 8.95
N GLY A 27 5.44 22.47 8.53
CA GLY A 27 5.80 22.56 7.11
C GLY A 27 5.94 21.20 6.43
N HIS A 28 6.49 20.20 7.12
CA HIS A 28 6.60 18.83 6.58
C HIS A 28 5.25 18.09 6.56
N ILE A 29 4.37 18.29 7.56
CA ILE A 29 3.03 17.69 7.56
C ILE A 29 2.17 18.25 6.42
N GLU A 30 2.26 19.54 6.14
CA GLU A 30 1.55 20.16 5.02
C GLU A 30 2.06 19.62 3.68
N LEU A 31 3.39 19.50 3.52
CA LEU A 31 4.01 18.92 2.32
C LEU A 31 3.68 17.42 2.14
N LEU A 32 3.77 16.62 3.20
CA LEU A 32 3.40 15.20 3.19
C LEU A 32 1.91 15.01 2.87
N GLY A 33 1.05 15.90 3.37
CA GLY A 33 -0.38 15.90 3.06
C GLY A 33 -0.68 16.18 1.58
N ILE A 34 0.09 17.08 0.97
CA ILE A 34 -0.02 17.40 -0.46
C ILE A 34 0.53 16.27 -1.33
N GLU A 35 1.69 15.70 -1.00
CA GLU A 35 2.25 14.55 -1.72
C GLU A 35 1.35 13.31 -1.61
N LEU A 36 0.74 13.07 -0.45
CA LEU A 36 -0.27 12.00 -0.28
C LEU A 36 -1.53 12.24 -1.12
N GLN A 37 -2.02 13.48 -1.21
CA GLN A 37 -3.16 13.84 -2.06
C GLN A 37 -2.86 13.62 -3.55
N GLU A 38 -1.65 13.97 -3.96
CA GLU A 38 -1.22 13.88 -5.35
C GLU A 38 -0.96 12.42 -5.78
N GLN A 39 -0.36 11.61 -4.89
CA GLN A 39 -0.22 10.16 -5.11
C GLN A 39 -1.56 9.42 -5.04
N LYS A 40 -2.50 9.85 -4.18
CA LYS A 40 -3.83 9.25 -4.08
C LYS A 40 -4.61 9.36 -5.38
N THR A 41 -4.58 10.52 -6.06
CA THR A 41 -5.38 10.73 -7.27
C THR A 41 -4.90 9.87 -8.44
N ARG A 42 -3.58 9.81 -8.68
CA ARG A 42 -3.01 8.95 -9.73
C ARG A 42 -3.22 7.47 -9.42
N THR A 43 -3.02 7.06 -8.17
CA THR A 43 -3.22 5.67 -7.75
C THR A 43 -4.67 5.24 -7.88
N VAL A 44 -5.63 6.09 -7.47
CA VAL A 44 -7.06 5.81 -7.63
C VAL A 44 -7.44 5.70 -9.11
N GLN A 45 -6.95 6.60 -9.96
CA GLN A 45 -7.23 6.51 -11.40
C GLN A 45 -6.64 5.23 -12.02
N MET A 46 -5.42 4.85 -11.65
CA MET A 46 -4.80 3.60 -12.09
C MET A 46 -5.59 2.37 -11.60
N LEU A 47 -6.05 2.37 -10.34
CA LEU A 47 -6.89 1.30 -9.79
C LEU A 47 -8.24 1.20 -10.50
N LEU A 48 -8.87 2.33 -10.83
CA LEU A 48 -10.12 2.34 -11.59
C LEU A 48 -9.93 1.77 -13.01
N MET A 49 -8.88 2.19 -13.71
CA MET A 49 -8.57 1.67 -15.06
C MET A 49 -8.17 0.19 -15.00
N ALA A 50 -7.37 -0.22 -14.02
CA ALA A 50 -7.00 -1.62 -13.81
C ALA A 50 -8.22 -2.49 -13.47
N GLY A 51 -9.12 -1.98 -12.62
CA GLY A 51 -10.38 -2.65 -12.29
C GLY A 51 -11.30 -2.78 -13.50
N LEU A 52 -11.45 -1.72 -14.31
CA LEU A 52 -12.24 -1.77 -15.54
C LEU A 52 -11.64 -2.75 -16.55
N ALA A 53 -10.32 -2.72 -16.74
CA ALA A 53 -9.60 -3.68 -17.58
C ALA A 53 -9.79 -5.12 -17.09
N LEU A 54 -9.73 -5.36 -15.78
CA LEU A 54 -10.00 -6.68 -15.18
C LEU A 54 -11.43 -7.15 -15.48
N VAL A 55 -12.43 -6.28 -15.35
CA VAL A 55 -13.83 -6.61 -15.68
C VAL A 55 -13.96 -7.01 -17.16
N PHE A 56 -13.42 -6.22 -18.09
CA PHE A 56 -13.45 -6.56 -19.52
C PHE A 56 -12.70 -7.88 -19.82
N ALA A 57 -11.56 -8.12 -19.17
CA ALA A 57 -10.83 -9.36 -19.31
C ALA A 57 -11.64 -10.57 -18.82
N LEU A 58 -12.34 -10.46 -17.68
CA LEU A 58 -13.21 -11.51 -17.17
C LEU A 58 -14.41 -11.78 -18.11
N LEU A 59 -15.05 -10.72 -18.62
CA LEU A 59 -16.14 -10.86 -19.60
C LEU A 59 -15.67 -11.55 -20.88
N LEU A 60 -14.50 -11.16 -21.40
CA LEU A 60 -13.89 -11.80 -22.56
C LEU A 60 -13.58 -13.29 -22.28
N LEU A 61 -13.03 -13.61 -21.12
CA LEU A 61 -12.70 -14.97 -20.71
C LEU A 61 -13.96 -15.87 -20.64
N VAL A 62 -15.06 -15.34 -20.09
CA VAL A 62 -16.37 -16.01 -20.10
C VAL A 62 -16.90 -16.18 -21.53
N ALA A 63 -16.83 -15.13 -22.36
CA ALA A 63 -17.27 -15.23 -23.75
C ALA A 63 -16.47 -16.28 -24.55
N LEU A 64 -15.15 -16.33 -24.36
CA LEU A 64 -14.28 -17.36 -24.95
C LEU A 64 -14.63 -18.77 -24.46
N SER A 65 -14.96 -18.92 -23.18
CA SER A 65 -15.42 -20.20 -22.61
C SER A 65 -16.67 -20.70 -23.32
N VAL A 66 -17.66 -19.82 -23.43
CA VAL A 66 -18.93 -20.13 -24.09
C VAL A 66 -18.68 -20.44 -25.56
N LEU A 67 -17.83 -19.67 -26.24
CA LEU A 67 -17.44 -19.93 -27.62
C LEU A 67 -16.84 -21.33 -27.79
N VAL A 68 -15.89 -21.72 -26.92
CA VAL A 68 -15.30 -23.07 -26.93
C VAL A 68 -16.39 -24.12 -26.74
N LEU A 69 -17.30 -23.94 -25.78
CA LEU A 69 -18.38 -24.90 -25.55
C LEU A 69 -19.34 -25.01 -26.75
N ILE A 70 -19.66 -23.90 -27.42
CA ILE A 70 -20.50 -23.88 -28.62
C ILE A 70 -19.80 -24.61 -29.77
N VAL A 71 -18.53 -24.30 -30.02
CA VAL A 71 -17.75 -24.91 -31.12
C VAL A 71 -17.65 -26.43 -30.96
N PHE A 72 -17.48 -26.92 -29.73
CA PHE A 72 -17.30 -28.34 -29.45
C PHE A 72 -18.59 -29.05 -29.01
N TRP A 73 -19.76 -28.40 -29.07
CA TRP A 73 -21.00 -28.84 -28.44
C TRP A 73 -21.50 -30.22 -28.88
N ASP A 74 -21.43 -30.52 -30.18
CA ASP A 74 -22.03 -31.75 -30.73
C ASP A 74 -21.18 -33.00 -30.50
N SER A 75 -19.85 -32.89 -30.54
CA SER A 75 -18.96 -34.06 -30.49
C SER A 75 -18.15 -34.16 -29.20
N TYR A 76 -17.73 -33.03 -28.62
CA TYR A 76 -16.71 -32.99 -27.57
C TYR A 76 -17.10 -32.11 -26.38
N ARG A 77 -18.41 -31.88 -26.16
CA ARG A 77 -18.92 -31.03 -25.08
C ARG A 77 -18.30 -31.31 -23.70
N LEU A 78 -18.18 -32.59 -23.34
CA LEU A 78 -17.65 -32.98 -22.04
C LEU A 78 -16.14 -32.74 -21.96
N GLN A 79 -15.40 -33.09 -23.01
CA GLN A 79 -13.95 -32.88 -23.09
C GLN A 79 -13.61 -31.39 -23.09
N ALA A 80 -14.39 -30.56 -23.80
CA ALA A 80 -14.26 -29.10 -23.79
C ALA A 80 -14.52 -28.53 -22.40
N ALA A 81 -15.58 -28.97 -21.71
CA ALA A 81 -15.86 -28.56 -20.34
C ALA A 81 -14.75 -28.97 -19.36
N ILE A 82 -14.28 -30.22 -19.42
CA ILE A 82 -13.17 -30.70 -18.58
C ILE A 82 -11.90 -29.92 -18.86
N GLY A 83 -11.55 -29.69 -20.12
CA GLY A 83 -10.37 -28.91 -20.50
C GLY A 83 -10.42 -27.48 -19.95
N LEU A 84 -11.59 -26.85 -20.02
CA LEU A 84 -11.80 -25.53 -19.47
C LEU A 84 -11.70 -25.50 -17.93
N CYS A 85 -12.24 -26.52 -17.25
CA CYS A 85 -12.08 -26.68 -15.80
C CYS A 85 -10.61 -26.83 -15.41
N LEU A 86 -9.86 -27.69 -16.09
CA LEU A 86 -8.43 -27.87 -15.83
C LEU A 86 -7.63 -26.59 -16.07
N PHE A 87 -7.95 -25.86 -17.15
CA PHE A 87 -7.36 -24.56 -17.44
C PHE A 87 -7.59 -23.56 -16.30
N TYR A 88 -8.83 -23.47 -15.80
CA TYR A 88 -9.15 -22.56 -14.69
C TYR A 88 -8.51 -22.97 -13.37
N VAL A 89 -8.51 -24.27 -13.04
CA VAL A 89 -7.80 -24.76 -11.85
C VAL A 89 -6.31 -24.44 -11.93
N GLY A 90 -5.68 -24.69 -13.07
CA GLY A 90 -4.27 -24.36 -13.29
C GLY A 90 -3.99 -22.86 -13.13
N GLY A 91 -4.81 -22.01 -13.75
CA GLY A 91 -4.73 -20.55 -13.60
C GLY A 91 -4.92 -20.09 -12.16
N SER A 92 -5.91 -20.62 -11.45
CA SER A 92 -6.17 -20.30 -10.04
C SER A 92 -5.02 -20.72 -9.13
N LEU A 93 -4.44 -21.90 -9.33
CA LEU A 93 -3.29 -22.37 -8.55
C LEU A 93 -2.06 -21.50 -8.80
N LEU A 94 -1.78 -21.12 -10.05
CA LEU A 94 -0.67 -20.24 -10.39
C LEU A 94 -0.85 -18.85 -9.77
N CYS A 95 -2.06 -18.27 -9.86
CA CYS A 95 -2.37 -17.00 -9.22
C CYS A 95 -2.27 -17.07 -7.69
N ALA A 96 -2.79 -18.14 -7.08
CA ALA A 96 -2.70 -18.35 -5.63
C ALA A 96 -1.25 -18.50 -5.17
N TRP A 97 -0.42 -19.23 -5.92
CA TRP A 97 1.00 -19.34 -5.63
C TRP A 97 1.71 -17.99 -5.79
N ARG A 98 1.49 -17.27 -6.90
CA ARG A 98 2.08 -15.93 -7.07
C ARG A 98 1.66 -14.98 -5.97
N LEU A 99 0.37 -14.96 -5.60
CA LEU A 99 -0.12 -14.16 -4.49
C LEU A 99 0.53 -14.57 -3.18
N HIS A 100 0.64 -15.87 -2.91
CA HIS A 100 1.32 -16.37 -1.73
C HIS A 100 2.76 -15.89 -1.68
N LEU A 101 3.51 -16.01 -2.78
CA LEU A 101 4.87 -15.46 -2.88
C LEU A 101 4.87 -13.96 -2.57
N LEU A 102 4.04 -13.16 -3.23
CA LEU A 102 3.97 -11.70 -3.00
C LEU A 102 3.62 -11.33 -1.55
N VAL A 103 2.84 -12.16 -0.85
CA VAL A 103 2.44 -11.91 0.55
C VAL A 103 3.51 -12.40 1.53
N THR A 104 4.28 -13.44 1.17
CA THR A 104 5.34 -14.02 2.01
C THR A 104 6.72 -13.43 1.78
N ASP A 105 6.95 -12.83 0.61
CA ASP A 105 8.22 -12.25 0.14
C ASP A 105 8.40 -10.82 0.67
N GLU A 106 8.53 -10.67 1.99
CA GLU A 106 9.00 -9.45 2.66
C GLU A 106 7.95 -8.43 3.11
N GLY A 107 8.34 -7.71 4.17
CA GLY A 107 7.50 -7.10 5.18
C GLY A 107 6.61 -5.97 4.70
N SER A 108 5.60 -5.67 5.53
CA SER A 108 4.76 -4.48 5.45
C SER A 108 5.51 -3.31 4.81
N PRO A 109 4.94 -2.59 3.83
CA PRO A 109 5.59 -1.46 3.16
C PRO A 109 6.00 -0.32 4.13
N PHE A 110 5.53 -0.38 5.37
CA PHE A 110 5.87 0.53 6.46
C PHE A 110 6.75 -0.11 7.52
N SER A 111 7.27 -1.33 7.33
CA SER A 111 8.11 -2.02 8.31
C SER A 111 9.34 -1.18 8.64
N ALA A 112 10.05 -0.65 7.63
CA ALA A 112 11.13 0.30 7.83
C ALA A 112 10.67 1.56 8.58
N THR A 113 9.53 2.15 8.19
CA THR A 113 8.98 3.36 8.85
C THR A 113 8.55 3.09 10.30
N LEU A 114 7.96 1.94 10.59
CA LEU A 114 7.52 1.52 11.92
C LEU A 114 8.72 1.20 12.82
N ASP A 115 9.76 0.59 12.26
CA ASP A 115 11.01 0.32 12.97
C ASP A 115 11.75 1.62 13.29
N GLU A 116 11.72 2.60 12.37
CA GLU A 116 12.24 3.94 12.59
C GLU A 116 11.43 4.70 13.65
N LEU A 117 10.09 4.59 13.62
CA LEU A 117 9.20 5.20 14.63
C LEU A 117 9.34 4.55 16.01
N ALA A 118 9.62 3.24 16.07
CA ALA A 118 9.91 2.53 17.30
C ALA A 118 11.24 2.99 17.92
N ARG A 119 12.28 3.17 17.09
CA ARG A 119 13.59 3.70 17.54
C ARG A 119 13.50 5.15 18.01
N ASP A 120 12.71 5.99 17.34
CA ASP A 120 12.48 7.37 17.78
C ASP A 120 11.71 7.43 19.10
N ARG A 121 10.76 6.50 19.33
CA ARG A 121 10.06 6.37 20.62
C ARG A 121 11.03 5.99 21.75
N GLU A 122 11.94 5.05 21.53
CA GLU A 122 12.96 4.65 22.50
C GLU A 122 13.99 5.75 22.80
N ARG A 123 14.24 6.67 21.86
CA ARG A 123 15.11 7.83 22.07
C ARG A 123 14.41 8.99 22.79
N LEU A 124 13.08 9.08 22.68
CA LEU A 124 12.28 10.16 23.27
C LEU A 124 11.71 9.82 24.65
N LEU A 125 11.60 8.55 25.02
CA LEU A 125 11.26 8.11 26.37
C LEU A 125 12.53 7.58 27.07
N PRO A 126 13.12 8.33 28.02
CA PRO A 126 14.27 7.88 28.79
C PRO A 126 13.93 6.73 29.75
#